data_AF-A0A6N9ADH4-F1
#
_entry.id   AF-A0A6N9ADH4-F1
#
_cell.length_a   1.000
_cell.length_b   1.000
_cell.length_c   1.000
_cell.angle_alpha   90.00
_cell.angle_beta   90.00
_cell.angle_gamma   90.00
#
_symmetry.space_group_name_H-M   'P 1'
#
loop_
_entity.id
_entity.type
_entity.pdbx_description
1 polymer ?
#
loop_
_entity_poly.entity_id
_entity_poly.type
_entity_poly.pdbx_seq_one_letter_code
_entity_poly.pdbx_strand_id
1 'polypeptide(L)'
;MKNPLAEILKYTHIEEWSSVLAIDGFDKRRREYKRLGWLYAARNPSFVDSVYKIGQTTVSPSKRVEQLSSSTSVYRKFELAYFVHVSDHRAAEDFVHRALSDCRLNLGKEFFQASIMAVVKTLDEAGRRWPIPLGKSPSAGVLPPALDKRVVACPTCNMESKVPKVLVDISVTCTHCANSFKVP
;
A
#
# COMPACT_ATOMS: atom_id res chain seq x y z
N MET A 1 7.94 -28.80 -9.58
CA MET A 1 7.72 -27.85 -8.47
C MET A 1 7.56 -26.46 -9.08
N LYS A 2 6.41 -25.80 -8.93
CA LYS A 2 6.18 -24.46 -9.50
C LYS A 2 6.99 -23.44 -8.71
N ASN A 3 7.73 -22.58 -9.40
CA ASN A 3 8.56 -21.54 -8.80
C ASN A 3 7.66 -20.51 -8.07
N PRO A 4 7.69 -20.41 -6.73
CA PRO A 4 6.82 -19.50 -5.99
C PRO A 4 7.07 -18.03 -6.36
N LEU A 5 8.32 -17.67 -6.74
CA LEU A 5 8.64 -16.34 -7.24
C LEU A 5 7.96 -16.04 -8.58
N ALA A 6 7.90 -17.03 -9.49
CA ALA A 6 7.24 -16.85 -10.79
C ALA A 6 5.71 -16.80 -10.69
N GLU A 7 5.13 -17.37 -9.63
CA GLU A 7 3.71 -17.22 -9.32
C GLU A 7 3.46 -15.82 -8.73
N ILE A 8 4.30 -15.37 -7.80
CA ILE A 8 4.19 -14.04 -7.17
C ILE A 8 4.40 -12.90 -8.18
N LEU A 9 5.34 -13.05 -9.14
CA LEU A 9 5.62 -12.09 -10.21
C LEU A 9 4.49 -11.93 -11.23
N LYS A 10 3.49 -12.83 -11.26
CA LYS A 10 2.26 -12.60 -12.05
C LYS A 10 1.33 -11.57 -11.41
N TYR A 11 1.54 -11.22 -10.15
CA TYR A 11 0.70 -10.30 -9.38
C TYR A 11 1.36 -8.92 -9.15
N THR A 12 2.60 -8.71 -9.61
CA THR A 12 3.25 -7.38 -9.58
C THR A 12 2.73 -6.46 -10.69
N HIS A 13 2.17 -7.03 -11.77
CA HIS A 13 1.38 -6.31 -12.77
C HIS A 13 -0.10 -6.21 -12.36
N ILE A 14 -0.38 -5.41 -11.33
CA ILE A 14 -1.76 -5.06 -10.95
C ILE A 14 -2.31 -4.08 -11.97
N GLU A 15 -2.98 -4.56 -13.01
CA GLU A 15 -3.75 -3.71 -13.94
C GLU A 15 -5.27 -3.88 -13.78
N GLU A 16 -5.73 -4.99 -13.17
CA GLU A 16 -7.16 -5.24 -12.97
C GLU A 16 -7.49 -5.86 -11.60
N TRP A 17 -8.66 -5.49 -11.08
CA TRP A 17 -9.22 -5.90 -9.78
C TRP A 17 -9.35 -7.43 -9.58
N SER A 18 -9.31 -8.22 -10.66
CA SER A 18 -9.39 -9.67 -10.66
C SER A 18 -8.21 -10.37 -9.98
N SER A 19 -7.04 -9.72 -9.90
CA SER A 19 -5.81 -10.32 -9.33
C SER A 19 -5.72 -10.25 -7.80
N VAL A 20 -6.49 -9.37 -7.17
CA VAL A 20 -6.52 -9.18 -5.71
C VAL A 20 -7.13 -10.38 -4.98
N LEU A 21 -8.10 -11.06 -5.60
CA LEU A 21 -8.79 -12.23 -5.03
C LEU A 21 -7.84 -13.42 -4.79
N ALA A 22 -6.69 -13.48 -5.47
CA ALA A 22 -5.69 -14.55 -5.29
C ALA A 22 -4.86 -14.41 -4.01
N ILE A 23 -4.79 -13.21 -3.41
CA ILE A 23 -4.00 -12.94 -2.18
C ILE A 23 -4.60 -13.66 -0.96
N ASP A 24 -5.91 -13.89 -0.92
CA ASP A 24 -6.59 -14.61 0.15
C ASP A 24 -6.24 -16.11 0.22
N GLY A 25 -5.83 -16.72 -0.90
CA GLY A 25 -5.72 -18.17 -1.03
C GLY A 25 -4.34 -18.77 -0.71
N PHE A 26 -3.27 -17.97 -0.73
CA PHE A 26 -1.91 -18.53 -0.90
C PHE A 26 -0.93 -18.35 0.24
N ASP A 27 -1.23 -17.63 1.31
CA ASP A 27 -0.28 -17.56 2.42
C ASP A 27 -0.42 -18.71 3.44
N LYS A 28 -0.05 -19.92 3.00
CA LYS A 28 0.11 -21.10 3.86
C LYS A 28 1.05 -20.84 5.04
N ARG A 29 1.89 -19.79 4.98
CA ARG A 29 2.80 -19.40 6.06
C ARG A 29 2.05 -18.78 7.24
N ARG A 30 0.80 -18.35 7.13
CA ARG A 30 0.06 -17.77 8.27
C ARG A 30 -0.12 -18.74 9.46
N ARG A 31 -0.10 -20.07 9.21
CA ARG A 31 -0.05 -21.09 10.27
C ARG A 31 1.30 -21.12 11.02
N GLU A 32 2.38 -20.78 10.32
CA GLU A 32 3.76 -20.79 10.82
C GLU A 32 4.22 -19.41 11.33
N TYR A 33 3.66 -18.32 10.79
CA TYR A 33 4.01 -16.93 11.07
C TYR A 33 2.77 -16.14 11.48
N LYS A 34 2.41 -16.21 12.77
CA LYS A 34 1.20 -15.56 13.34
C LYS A 34 1.14 -14.04 13.17
N ARG A 35 2.28 -13.38 12.94
CA ARG A 35 2.40 -11.93 12.80
C ARG A 35 2.49 -11.46 11.35
N LEU A 36 2.44 -12.39 10.39
CA LEU A 36 2.41 -12.04 8.98
C LEU A 36 1.08 -11.37 8.64
N GLY A 37 1.14 -10.30 7.86
CA GLY A 37 -0.03 -9.54 7.44
C GLY A 37 0.33 -8.38 6.54
N TRP A 38 -0.64 -7.54 6.24
CA TRP A 38 -0.48 -6.40 5.35
C TRP A 38 -0.62 -5.09 6.12
N LEU A 39 0.11 -4.08 5.68
CA LEU A 39 -0.24 -2.69 5.94
C LEU A 39 -0.95 -2.12 4.72
N TYR A 40 -1.92 -1.25 4.94
CA TYR A 40 -2.66 -0.59 3.87
C TYR A 40 -2.89 0.89 4.17
N ALA A 41 -2.98 1.66 3.09
CA ALA A 41 -3.52 3.01 3.09
C ALA A 41 -4.84 3.00 2.32
N ALA A 42 -5.91 3.49 2.94
CA ALA A 42 -7.22 3.65 2.31
C ALA A 42 -7.65 5.12 2.35
N ARG A 43 -8.25 5.61 1.27
CA ARG A 43 -8.84 6.96 1.22
C ARG A 43 -10.35 6.88 1.17
N ASN A 44 -11.03 7.92 1.61
CA ASN A 44 -12.47 8.10 1.39
C ASN A 44 -12.66 9.39 0.60
N PRO A 45 -13.27 9.37 -0.61
CA PRO A 45 -13.50 10.58 -1.40
C PRO A 45 -14.40 11.63 -0.72
N SER A 46 -15.03 11.30 0.41
CA SER A 46 -15.81 12.26 1.23
C SER A 46 -14.94 13.05 2.21
N PHE A 47 -13.69 12.66 2.43
CA PHE A 47 -12.77 13.36 3.31
C PHE A 47 -11.99 14.43 2.53
N VAL A 48 -11.38 15.36 3.29
CA VAL A 48 -10.45 16.35 2.74
C VAL A 48 -9.35 15.63 1.97
N ASP A 49 -8.87 16.27 0.90
CA ASP A 49 -7.78 15.75 0.08
C ASP A 49 -6.55 15.36 0.94
N SER A 50 -5.86 14.30 0.51
CA SER A 50 -4.67 13.75 1.18
C SER A 50 -4.88 13.21 2.59
N VAL A 51 -6.12 12.81 2.93
CA VAL A 51 -6.41 12.09 4.17
C VAL A 51 -6.49 10.59 3.92
N TYR A 52 -5.64 9.84 4.62
CA TYR A 52 -5.56 8.38 4.52
C TYR A 52 -5.81 7.72 5.88
N LYS A 53 -6.62 6.66 5.87
CA LYS A 53 -6.63 5.66 6.93
C LYS A 53 -5.45 4.72 6.72
N ILE A 54 -4.56 4.63 7.70
CA ILE A 54 -3.43 3.69 7.65
C ILE A 54 -3.64 2.64 8.71
N GLY A 55 -3.73 1.38 8.31
CA GLY A 55 -3.91 0.29 9.26
C GLY A 55 -3.31 -1.02 8.77
N GLN A 56 -3.47 -2.04 9.60
CA GLN A 56 -3.06 -3.41 9.27
C GLN A 56 -4.25 -4.35 9.07
N THR A 57 -4.00 -5.43 8.34
CA THR A 57 -4.94 -6.53 8.19
C THR A 57 -4.22 -7.86 8.05
N THR A 58 -4.89 -8.92 8.48
CA THR A 58 -4.43 -10.30 8.30
C THR A 58 -5.31 -11.08 7.31
N VAL A 59 -6.29 -10.40 6.70
CA VAL A 59 -6.99 -10.78 5.46
C VAL A 59 -6.60 -9.79 4.35
N SER A 60 -6.90 -10.08 3.08
CA SER A 60 -6.48 -9.21 1.98
C SER A 60 -6.88 -7.73 2.20
N PRO A 61 -6.00 -6.75 1.87
CA PRO A 61 -6.28 -5.31 2.02
C PRO A 61 -7.61 -4.87 1.41
N SER A 62 -7.96 -5.41 0.25
CA SER A 62 -9.21 -5.07 -0.42
C SER A 62 -10.45 -5.59 0.30
N LYS A 63 -10.43 -6.82 0.84
CA LYS A 63 -11.51 -7.29 1.73
C LYS A 63 -11.62 -6.41 2.97
N ARG A 64 -10.50 -5.97 3.52
CA ARG A 64 -10.52 -5.06 4.68
C ARG A 64 -11.16 -3.71 4.33
N VAL A 65 -10.83 -3.15 3.17
CA VAL A 65 -11.43 -1.90 2.66
C VAL A 65 -12.93 -2.06 2.42
N GLU A 66 -13.37 -3.20 1.89
CA GLU A 66 -14.78 -3.54 1.72
C GLU A 66 -15.52 -3.63 3.07
N GLN A 67 -14.93 -4.31 4.07
CA GLN A 67 -15.46 -4.36 5.44
C GLN A 67 -15.54 -2.99 6.12
N LEU A 68 -14.59 -2.10 5.87
CA LEU A 68 -14.65 -0.72 6.36
C LEU A 68 -15.78 0.07 5.69
N SER A 69 -16.08 -0.26 4.44
CA SER A 69 -17.10 0.40 3.62
C SER A 69 -18.51 -0.14 3.85
N SER A 70 -18.67 -1.27 4.54
CA SER A 70 -19.98 -1.88 4.84
C SER A 70 -20.64 -1.32 6.11
N SER A 71 -19.94 -0.48 6.87
CA SER A 71 -20.52 0.24 8.01
C SER A 71 -21.51 1.30 7.52
N THR A 72 -22.72 1.31 8.07
CA THR A 72 -23.79 2.28 7.77
C THR A 72 -23.42 3.73 8.12
N SER A 73 -22.31 3.94 8.82
CA SER A 73 -21.83 5.26 9.25
C SER A 73 -20.92 5.95 8.22
N VAL A 74 -20.70 5.39 7.03
CA VAL A 74 -19.78 5.94 6.02
C VAL A 74 -20.54 6.39 4.76
N TYR A 75 -20.44 7.68 4.41
CA TYR A 75 -21.18 8.29 3.31
C TYR A 75 -20.73 7.81 1.91
N ARG A 76 -19.42 7.62 1.69
CA ARG A 76 -18.87 6.95 0.50
C ARG A 76 -17.96 5.81 0.89
N LYS A 77 -17.81 4.82 0.02
CA LYS A 77 -16.92 3.67 0.25
C LYS A 77 -15.46 4.12 0.33
N PHE A 78 -14.68 3.41 1.12
CA PHE A 78 -13.23 3.54 1.11
C PHE A 78 -12.66 2.93 -0.17
N GLU A 79 -11.59 3.53 -0.67
CA GLU A 79 -10.78 3.04 -1.78
C GLU A 79 -9.40 2.66 -1.25
N LEU A 80 -8.91 1.49 -1.62
CA LEU A 80 -7.54 1.09 -1.31
C LEU A 80 -6.59 1.94 -2.16
N ALA A 81 -5.66 2.66 -1.53
CA ALA A 81 -4.70 3.52 -2.22
C ALA A 81 -3.36 2.81 -2.43
N TYR A 82 -2.87 2.12 -1.39
CA TYR A 82 -1.60 1.40 -1.41
C TYR A 82 -1.58 0.31 -0.35
N PHE A 83 -0.75 -0.71 -0.52
CA PHE A 83 -0.52 -1.73 0.50
C PHE A 83 0.86 -2.36 0.35
N VAL A 84 1.37 -2.90 1.45
CA VAL A 84 2.62 -3.65 1.50
C VAL A 84 2.43 -4.90 2.36
N HIS A 85 3.18 -5.95 2.07
CA HIS A 85 3.11 -7.21 2.80
C HIS A 85 4.32 -7.33 3.76
N VAL A 86 4.07 -7.65 5.02
CA VAL A 86 5.07 -7.62 6.10
C VAL A 86 5.06 -8.89 6.96
N SER A 87 6.21 -9.25 7.51
CA SER A 87 6.36 -10.42 8.39
C SER A 87 5.89 -10.18 9.83
N ASP A 88 5.85 -8.92 10.29
CA ASP A 88 5.24 -8.52 11.58
C ASP A 88 4.37 -7.27 11.39
N HIS A 89 3.09 -7.49 11.12
CA HIS A 89 2.12 -6.43 10.82
C HIS A 89 1.89 -5.48 11.99
N ARG A 90 2.08 -5.92 13.24
CA ARG A 90 1.88 -5.07 14.43
C ARG A 90 3.05 -4.12 14.60
N ALA A 91 4.27 -4.67 14.60
CA ALA A 91 5.47 -3.86 14.73
C ALA A 91 5.62 -2.88 13.56
N ALA A 92 5.24 -3.31 12.36
CA ALA A 92 5.23 -2.47 11.16
C ALA A 92 4.20 -1.33 11.25
N GLU A 93 2.98 -1.60 11.73
CA GLU A 93 1.95 -0.56 11.93
C GLU A 93 2.39 0.48 12.96
N ASP A 94 2.89 0.03 14.12
CA ASP A 94 3.39 0.92 15.17
C ASP A 94 4.54 1.81 14.68
N PHE A 95 5.38 1.29 13.78
CA PHE A 95 6.42 2.09 13.13
C PHE A 95 5.83 3.15 12.21
N VAL A 96 4.91 2.78 11.31
CA VAL A 96 4.31 3.73 10.36
C VAL A 96 3.52 4.82 11.09
N HIS A 97 2.75 4.46 12.13
CA HIS A 97 1.99 5.42 12.92
C HIS A 97 2.90 6.42 13.66
N ARG A 98 4.04 5.95 14.18
CA ARG A 98 5.05 6.84 14.78
C ARG A 98 5.74 7.72 13.76
N ALA A 99 6.08 7.18 12.58
CA ALA A 99 6.72 7.93 11.52
C ALA A 99 5.82 9.03 10.92
N LEU A 100 4.50 8.89 11.03
CA LEU A 100 3.50 9.85 10.54
C LEU A 100 2.77 10.58 11.68
N SER A 101 3.29 10.55 12.91
CA SER A 101 2.62 11.11 14.09
C SER A 101 2.24 12.58 13.91
N ASP A 102 3.12 13.36 13.28
CA ASP A 102 2.98 14.81 13.10
C ASP A 102 1.85 15.15 12.12
N CYS A 103 1.46 14.18 11.29
CA CYS A 103 0.37 14.29 10.32
C CYS A 103 -0.93 13.65 10.81
N ARG A 104 -1.00 13.15 12.05
CA ARG A 104 -2.18 12.44 12.57
C ARG A 104 -3.28 13.44 12.92
N LEU A 105 -4.47 13.26 12.33
CA LEU A 105 -5.60 14.19 12.51
C LEU A 105 -6.28 14.08 13.88
N ASN A 106 -6.25 12.91 14.52
CA ASN A 106 -6.85 12.69 15.83
C ASN A 106 -6.08 11.59 16.59
N LEU A 107 -5.73 11.84 17.86
CA LEU A 107 -4.93 10.90 18.67
C LEU A 107 -5.59 9.52 18.85
N GLY A 108 -6.93 9.44 18.81
CA GLY A 108 -7.68 8.19 18.93
C GLY A 108 -8.04 7.49 17.60
N LYS A 109 -7.64 8.04 16.45
CA LYS A 109 -7.98 7.46 15.14
C LYS A 109 -6.75 7.29 14.25
N GLU A 110 -6.83 6.34 13.35
CA GLU A 110 -5.74 5.98 12.43
C GLU A 110 -5.80 6.77 11.12
N PHE A 111 -6.14 8.08 11.20
CA PHE A 111 -6.23 8.97 10.05
C PHE A 111 -5.08 9.97 10.03
N PHE A 112 -4.46 10.09 8.86
CA PHE A 112 -3.25 10.86 8.65
C PHE A 112 -3.43 11.76 7.42
N GLN A 113 -3.10 13.04 7.56
CA GLN A 113 -3.10 14.02 6.47
C GLN A 113 -1.68 14.17 5.92
N ALA A 114 -1.37 13.43 4.87
CA ALA A 114 -0.05 13.38 4.27
C ALA A 114 -0.14 13.11 2.77
N SER A 115 0.85 13.54 1.99
CA SER A 115 0.89 13.19 0.57
C SER A 115 0.98 11.68 0.39
N ILE A 116 0.35 11.15 -0.66
CA ILE A 116 0.46 9.73 -1.01
C ILE A 116 1.91 9.26 -1.15
N MET A 117 2.80 10.12 -1.63
CA MET A 117 4.23 9.81 -1.73
C MET A 117 4.87 9.58 -0.36
N ALA A 118 4.53 10.40 0.64
CA ALA A 118 5.01 10.21 2.01
C ALA A 118 4.45 8.91 2.62
N VAL A 119 3.17 8.63 2.37
CA VAL A 119 2.51 7.39 2.83
C VAL A 119 3.18 6.16 2.21
N VAL A 120 3.34 6.11 0.89
CA VAL A 120 4.00 5.02 0.17
C VAL A 120 5.42 4.82 0.66
N LYS A 121 6.22 5.91 0.75
CA LYS A 121 7.60 5.84 1.25
C LYS A 121 7.68 5.21 2.63
N THR A 122 6.76 5.57 3.52
CA THR A 122 6.75 5.07 4.91
C THR A 122 6.31 3.61 4.99
N LEU A 123 5.32 3.21 4.19
CA LEU A 123 4.89 1.81 4.07
C LEU A 123 6.00 0.94 3.46
N ASP A 124 6.68 1.40 2.41
CA ASP A 124 7.82 0.70 1.81
C ASP A 124 8.98 0.52 2.79
N GLU A 125 9.24 1.51 3.64
CA GLU A 125 10.25 1.42 4.71
C GLU A 125 9.88 0.32 5.71
N ALA A 126 8.60 0.24 6.09
CA ALA A 126 8.10 -0.84 6.93
C ALA A 126 8.24 -2.20 6.24
N GLY A 127 7.91 -2.29 4.95
CA GLY A 127 8.11 -3.50 4.14
C GLY A 127 9.57 -3.96 4.09
N ARG A 128 10.52 -3.04 3.99
CA ARG A 128 11.97 -3.34 4.04
C ARG A 128 12.44 -3.79 5.41
N ARG A 129 11.85 -3.24 6.49
CA ARG A 129 12.23 -3.55 7.87
C ARG A 129 11.62 -4.86 8.40
N TRP A 130 10.44 -5.23 7.90
CA TRP A 130 9.77 -6.50 8.18
C TRP A 130 9.55 -7.29 6.89
N PRO A 131 10.65 -7.71 6.22
CA PRO A 131 10.56 -8.41 4.96
C PRO A 131 9.95 -9.80 5.18
N ILE A 132 9.34 -10.32 4.13
CA ILE A 132 8.79 -11.67 4.16
C ILE A 132 9.79 -12.63 3.54
N PRO A 133 10.34 -13.58 4.31
CA PRO A 133 11.23 -14.59 3.76
C PRO A 133 10.45 -15.52 2.82
N LEU A 134 11.05 -15.81 1.67
CA LEU A 134 10.51 -16.73 0.66
C LEU A 134 10.85 -18.19 0.94
N GLY A 135 11.49 -18.48 2.08
CA GLY A 135 11.90 -19.81 2.50
C GLY A 135 12.48 -19.83 3.91
N LYS A 136 12.81 -21.01 4.42
CA LYS A 136 13.33 -21.20 5.80
C LYS A 136 14.85 -21.01 5.92
N SER A 137 15.55 -20.89 4.79
CA SER A 137 17.00 -20.69 4.76
C SER A 137 17.35 -19.22 4.98
N PRO A 138 18.47 -18.89 5.66
CA PRO A 138 19.03 -17.54 5.68
C PRO A 138 19.30 -16.95 4.29
N SER A 139 19.48 -17.81 3.27
CA SER A 139 19.67 -17.43 1.87
C SER A 139 18.38 -17.29 1.07
N ALA A 140 17.21 -17.52 1.67
CA ALA A 140 15.95 -17.33 0.99
C ALA A 140 15.73 -15.85 0.68
N GLY A 141 15.36 -15.54 -0.57
CA GLY A 141 15.05 -14.18 -1.00
C GLY A 141 13.90 -13.58 -0.19
N VAL A 142 13.74 -12.26 -0.27
CA VAL A 142 12.63 -11.53 0.35
C VAL A 142 11.61 -11.13 -0.69
N LEU A 143 10.33 -11.14 -0.31
CA LEU A 143 9.29 -10.56 -1.17
C LEU A 143 9.54 -9.05 -1.31
N PRO A 144 9.56 -8.48 -2.54
CA PRO A 144 9.69 -7.05 -2.70
C PRO A 144 8.52 -6.34 -1.99
N PRO A 145 8.81 -5.28 -1.21
CA PRO A 145 7.82 -4.64 -0.36
C PRO A 145 6.81 -3.77 -1.13
N ALA A 146 7.14 -3.36 -2.35
CA ALA A 146 6.47 -2.28 -3.08
C ALA A 146 5.89 -2.73 -4.42
N LEU A 147 4.78 -2.11 -4.83
CA LEU A 147 4.40 -2.08 -6.24
C LEU A 147 5.46 -1.33 -7.04
N ASP A 148 5.77 -1.80 -8.25
CA ASP A 148 6.78 -1.20 -9.12
C ASP A 148 6.52 0.29 -9.36
N LYS A 149 7.57 1.05 -9.67
CA LYS A 149 7.43 2.45 -10.08
C LYS A 149 7.01 2.52 -11.54
N ARG A 150 6.16 3.49 -11.90
CA ARG A 150 5.84 3.82 -13.28
C ARG A 150 6.45 5.16 -13.67
N VAL A 151 6.70 5.34 -14.97
CA VAL A 151 7.13 6.62 -15.53
C VAL A 151 5.91 7.37 -16.04
N VAL A 152 5.80 8.65 -15.69
CA VAL A 152 4.76 9.55 -16.19
C VAL A 152 5.41 10.78 -16.80
N ALA A 153 4.88 11.25 -17.92
CA ALA A 153 5.34 12.47 -18.57
C ALA A 153 4.47 13.66 -18.17
N CYS A 154 5.09 14.79 -17.88
CA CYS A 154 4.36 16.04 -17.65
C CYS A 154 3.64 16.47 -18.94
N PRO A 155 2.33 16.77 -18.91
CA PRO A 155 1.58 17.17 -20.10
C PRO A 155 2.02 18.54 -20.66
N THR A 156 2.77 19.33 -19.88
CA THR A 156 3.20 20.68 -20.27
C THR A 156 4.61 20.71 -20.86
N CYS A 157 5.56 20.00 -20.25
CA CYS A 157 6.98 20.06 -20.66
C CYS A 157 7.56 18.70 -21.06
N ASN A 158 6.74 17.65 -21.06
CA ASN A 158 7.12 16.28 -21.38
C ASN A 158 8.23 15.68 -20.49
N MET A 159 8.59 16.34 -19.39
CA MET A 159 9.56 15.83 -18.42
C MET A 159 9.03 14.56 -17.76
N GLU A 160 9.84 13.51 -17.78
CA GLU A 160 9.51 12.23 -17.17
C GLU A 160 9.75 12.25 -15.66
N SER A 161 8.85 11.61 -14.91
CA SER A 161 8.95 11.45 -13.46
C SER A 161 8.60 10.02 -13.07
N LYS A 162 9.39 9.45 -12.16
CA LYS A 162 9.11 8.12 -11.59
C LYS A 162 8.17 8.28 -10.40
N VAL A 163 6.97 7.74 -10.52
CA VAL A 163 5.95 7.76 -9.47
C VAL A 163 5.64 6.34 -9.02
N PRO A 164 5.29 6.12 -7.75
CA PRO A 164 4.86 4.80 -7.29
C PRO A 164 3.60 4.37 -8.03
N LYS A 165 3.49 3.08 -8.36
CA LYS A 165 2.22 2.50 -8.81
C LYS A 165 1.31 2.42 -7.59
N VAL A 166 0.19 3.13 -7.66
CA VAL A 166 -0.84 3.21 -6.61
C VAL A 166 -2.18 2.88 -7.24
N LEU A 167 -3.19 2.58 -6.42
CA LEU A 167 -4.50 2.12 -6.87
C LEU A 167 -5.54 3.26 -6.97
N VAL A 168 -5.07 4.50 -6.88
CA VAL A 168 -5.90 5.70 -6.86
C VAL A 168 -5.24 6.81 -7.65
N ASP A 169 -6.05 7.70 -8.21
CA ASP A 169 -5.56 8.91 -8.84
C ASP A 169 -4.70 9.74 -7.87
N ILE A 170 -3.53 10.15 -8.33
CA ILE A 170 -2.59 11.00 -7.59
C ILE A 170 -2.33 12.30 -8.33
N SER A 171 -2.13 13.38 -7.57
CA SER A 171 -1.61 14.62 -8.11
C SER A 171 -0.08 14.60 -8.04
N VAL A 172 0.54 14.89 -9.17
CA VAL A 172 2.00 14.95 -9.33
C VAL A 172 2.36 16.35 -9.77
N THR A 173 3.30 16.97 -9.07
CA THR A 173 3.86 18.27 -9.44
C THR A 173 5.16 18.05 -10.21
N CYS A 174 5.23 18.58 -11.43
CA CYS A 174 6.43 18.51 -12.25
C CYS A 174 7.56 19.33 -11.63
N THR A 175 8.73 18.72 -11.45
CA THR A 175 9.93 19.41 -10.91
C THR A 175 10.51 20.46 -11.85
N HIS A 176 10.22 20.35 -13.15
CA HIS A 176 10.75 21.26 -14.18
C HIS A 176 9.89 22.51 -14.36
N CYS A 177 8.56 22.35 -14.50
CA CYS A 177 7.67 23.47 -14.82
C CYS A 177 6.66 23.82 -13.72
N ALA A 178 6.72 23.16 -12.56
CA ALA A 178 5.78 23.28 -11.44
C ALA A 178 4.30 22.97 -11.77
N ASN A 179 3.98 22.55 -13.01
CA ASN A 179 2.63 22.15 -13.37
C ASN A 179 2.21 20.92 -12.55
N SER A 180 1.01 20.99 -11.96
CA SER A 180 0.42 19.89 -11.19
C SER A 180 -0.66 19.21 -12.02
N PHE A 181 -0.52 17.90 -12.21
CA PHE A 181 -1.41 17.11 -13.05
C PHE A 181 -1.82 15.81 -12.36
N LYS A 182 -2.97 15.25 -12.75
CA LYS A 182 -3.47 13.98 -12.20
C LYS A 182 -2.92 12.81 -13.00
N VAL A 183 -2.55 11.75 -12.30
CA VAL A 183 -2.15 10.47 -12.86
C VAL A 183 -3.10 9.40 -12.33
N PRO A 184 -3.81 8.66 -13.20
CA PRO A 184 -4.77 7.62 -12.79
C PRO A 184 -4.06 6.44 -12.12
#